data_AF-A0A699IVI4-F1
#
_entry.id   AF-A0A699IVI4-F1
#
_cell.length_a   1.000
_cell.length_b   1.000
_cell.length_c   1.000
_cell.angle_alpha   90.00
_cell.angle_beta   90.00
_cell.angle_gamma   90.00
#
_symmetry.space_group_name_H-M   'P 1'
#
loop_
_entity.id
_entity.type
_entity.pdbx_description
1 polymer ?
#
loop_
_entity_poly.entity_id
_entity_poly.type
_entity_poly.pdbx_seq_one_letter_code
_entity_poly.pdbx_strand_id
1 'polypeptide(L)'
;MPGSFRICLVEQFTNRLSSDQKEDLERNVTLNEIKSAVWDCGTNKSPGPDGFTFEFFRRYWKFFEQDIMAIVTEFFSSGVFPSGCNFSFIALILKIQDAKVVYDFCPISLIGSLYKIITKILSKRLSLVISDLITDVQSAFVTNRQILDGPFILNELLSWCKHKKMKAMFFKVDFEKAFDSIRWDYLDDVVMMFGFDIKWRGWISGCLKSAMGSVLVNGNPTTEFQFHKGLKQGDPLSPFLFILVTESLHLSFRRVMDAGLFSGISINNSLTISNLFYADDVVFVGSWGLAFEQKRLI
;
A
#
# COMPACT_ATOMS: atom_id res chain seq x y z
N MET A 1 -17.56 -8.08 -23.48
CA MET A 1 -16.16 -7.90 -23.06
C MET A 1 -15.57 -6.74 -23.83
N PRO A 2 -15.25 -5.59 -23.20
CA PRO A 2 -14.48 -4.53 -23.85
C PRO A 2 -12.99 -4.91 -23.82
N GLY A 3 -12.30 -4.68 -24.95
CA GLY A 3 -10.94 -5.14 -25.22
C GLY A 3 -9.91 -4.81 -24.14
N SER A 4 -9.22 -5.85 -23.67
CA SER A 4 -8.08 -5.78 -22.75
C SER A 4 -6.83 -5.34 -23.53
N PHE A 5 -6.68 -4.04 -23.76
CA PHE A 5 -5.35 -3.48 -23.98
C PHE A 5 -4.64 -3.47 -22.63
N ARG A 6 -3.83 -4.51 -22.37
CA ARG A 6 -2.98 -4.56 -21.19
C ARG A 6 -1.85 -3.56 -21.38
N ILE A 7 -1.92 -2.42 -20.70
CA ILE A 7 -0.80 -1.48 -20.61
C ILE A 7 0.27 -2.17 -19.75
N CYS A 8 1.24 -2.80 -20.41
CA CYS A 8 2.42 -3.33 -19.76
C CYS A 8 3.37 -2.16 -19.47
N LEU A 9 3.90 -2.07 -18.25
CA LEU A 9 5.01 -1.17 -17.97
C LEU A 9 6.20 -1.63 -18.83
N VAL A 10 6.66 -0.80 -19.78
CA VAL A 10 7.62 -1.24 -20.82
C VAL A 10 9.08 -1.17 -20.35
N GLU A 11 9.35 -0.46 -19.25
CA GLU A 11 10.71 -0.18 -18.78
C GLU A 11 10.86 -0.46 -17.28
N GLN A 12 12.02 -1.03 -16.93
CA GLN A 12 12.40 -1.37 -15.57
C GLN A 12 12.53 -0.12 -14.68
N PHE A 13 12.20 -0.26 -13.41
CA PHE A 13 12.38 0.81 -12.43
C PHE A 13 13.86 0.96 -12.06
N THR A 14 14.28 2.18 -11.73
CA THR A 14 15.67 2.48 -11.36
C THR A 14 16.06 1.82 -10.04
N ASN A 15 15.16 1.86 -9.05
CA ASN A 15 15.34 1.24 -7.75
C ASN A 15 14.74 -0.17 -7.80
N ARG A 16 15.56 -1.18 -7.50
CA ARG A 16 15.16 -2.59 -7.53
C ARG A 16 15.87 -3.34 -6.42
N LEU A 17 15.28 -4.47 -6.03
CA LEU A 17 15.88 -5.35 -5.04
C LEU A 17 17.21 -5.93 -5.55
N SER A 18 18.21 -5.92 -4.67
CA SER A 18 19.45 -6.69 -4.87
C SER A 18 19.21 -8.19 -4.71
N SER A 19 20.17 -9.02 -5.14
CA SER A 19 20.08 -10.47 -4.96
C SER A 19 19.94 -10.85 -3.48
N ASP A 20 20.75 -10.23 -2.62
CA ASP A 20 20.76 -10.51 -1.17
C ASP A 20 19.42 -10.11 -0.51
N GLN A 21 18.83 -9.00 -0.95
CA GLN A 21 17.52 -8.57 -0.46
C GLN A 21 16.43 -9.56 -0.86
N LYS A 22 16.45 -10.08 -2.10
CA LYS A 22 15.49 -11.11 -2.55
C LYS A 22 15.63 -12.38 -1.71
N GLU A 23 16.85 -12.84 -1.49
CA GLU A 23 17.11 -14.03 -0.69
C GLU A 23 16.63 -13.85 0.75
N ASP A 24 16.91 -12.70 1.38
CA ASP A 24 16.45 -12.42 2.75
C ASP A 24 14.92 -12.29 2.84
N LEU A 25 14.27 -11.65 1.86
CA LEU A 25 12.80 -11.58 1.79
C LEU A 25 12.17 -12.95 1.64
N GLU A 26 12.80 -13.86 0.89
CA GLU A 26 12.24 -15.15 0.51
C GLU A 26 12.70 -16.33 1.39
N ARG A 27 13.54 -16.06 2.39
CA ARG A 27 14.05 -17.07 3.33
C ARG A 27 12.93 -17.79 4.08
N ASN A 28 13.22 -19.01 4.55
CA ASN A 28 12.25 -19.80 5.31
C ASN A 28 11.81 -19.06 6.57
N VAL A 29 10.50 -19.12 6.85
CA VAL A 29 9.92 -18.54 8.05
C VAL A 29 10.41 -19.31 9.29
N THR A 30 10.67 -18.58 10.37
CA THR A 30 11.16 -19.16 11.63
C THR A 30 10.11 -19.06 12.74
N LEU A 31 10.18 -19.94 13.74
CA LEU A 31 9.32 -19.87 14.92
C LEU A 31 9.38 -18.49 15.59
N ASN A 32 10.57 -17.91 15.71
CA ASN A 32 10.77 -16.61 16.33
C ASN A 32 10.07 -15.50 15.53
N GLU A 33 10.10 -15.57 14.21
CA GLU A 33 9.42 -14.62 13.33
C GLU A 33 7.90 -14.72 13.47
N ILE A 34 7.36 -15.94 13.52
CA ILE A 34 5.92 -16.20 13.74
C ILE A 34 5.48 -15.69 15.11
N LYS A 35 6.22 -16.05 16.16
CA LYS A 35 5.93 -15.60 17.53
C LYS A 35 6.00 -14.09 17.63
N SER A 36 7.02 -13.46 17.03
CA SER A 36 7.13 -12.00 16.99
C SER A 36 5.95 -11.35 16.26
N ALA A 37 5.46 -11.95 15.17
CA ALA A 37 4.26 -11.44 14.49
C ALA A 37 3.01 -11.44 15.38
N VAL A 38 2.82 -12.48 16.20
CA VAL A 38 1.73 -12.58 17.19
C VAL A 38 1.89 -11.53 18.31
N TRP A 39 3.13 -11.35 18.81
CA TRP A 39 3.42 -10.39 19.90
C TRP A 39 3.43 -8.93 19.46
N ASP A 40 3.50 -8.65 18.17
CA ASP A 40 3.41 -7.29 17.64
C ASP A 40 1.98 -6.89 17.27
N CYS A 41 1.04 -7.83 17.24
CA CYS A 41 -0.37 -7.53 17.01
C CYS A 41 -1.04 -7.09 18.31
N GLY A 42 -1.60 -5.87 18.37
CA GLY A 42 -2.21 -5.34 19.61
C GLY A 42 -3.21 -6.29 20.28
N THR A 43 -3.16 -6.39 21.60
CA THR A 43 -3.96 -7.34 22.41
C THR A 43 -5.43 -6.95 22.50
N ASN A 44 -5.72 -5.66 22.66
CA ASN A 44 -7.08 -5.13 22.76
C ASN A 44 -7.58 -4.59 21.42
N LYS A 45 -7.65 -5.47 20.41
CA LYS A 45 -8.16 -5.16 19.06
C LYS A 45 -9.33 -6.08 18.74
N SER A 46 -10.29 -5.56 17.98
CA SER A 46 -11.46 -6.32 17.54
C SER A 46 -11.02 -7.57 16.76
N PRO A 47 -11.62 -8.74 17.04
CA PRO A 47 -11.30 -9.98 16.34
C PRO A 47 -11.84 -9.96 14.91
N GLY A 48 -11.28 -10.85 14.09
CA GLY A 48 -11.86 -11.17 12.80
C GLY A 48 -13.03 -12.16 12.92
N PRO A 49 -13.41 -12.79 11.81
CA PRO A 49 -14.47 -13.80 11.79
C PRO A 49 -14.21 -15.05 12.63
N ASP A 50 -12.94 -15.28 13.02
CA ASP A 50 -12.55 -16.36 13.92
C ASP A 50 -12.95 -16.09 15.38
N GLY A 51 -13.32 -14.86 15.73
CA GLY A 51 -13.74 -14.48 17.08
C GLY A 51 -12.61 -14.40 18.12
N PHE A 52 -11.36 -14.65 17.73
CA PHE A 52 -10.22 -14.69 18.66
C PHE A 52 -9.39 -13.40 18.58
N THR A 53 -9.00 -12.88 19.74
CA THR A 53 -8.07 -11.76 19.85
C THR A 53 -6.63 -12.26 19.95
N PHE A 54 -5.66 -11.38 19.68
CA PHE A 54 -4.25 -11.72 19.89
C PHE A 54 -3.87 -11.90 21.36
N GLU A 55 -4.68 -11.39 22.29
CA GLU A 55 -4.53 -11.71 23.71
C GLU A 55 -4.77 -13.20 23.99
N PHE A 56 -5.81 -13.78 23.38
CA PHE A 56 -6.11 -15.19 23.48
C PHE A 56 -4.94 -16.05 22.98
N PHE A 57 -4.43 -15.77 21.78
CA PHE A 57 -3.29 -16.50 21.21
C PHE A 57 -2.02 -16.40 22.06
N ARG A 58 -1.74 -15.22 22.63
CA ARG A 58 -0.58 -15.05 23.53
C ARG A 58 -0.74 -15.84 24.82
N ARG A 59 -1.94 -15.81 25.42
CA ARG A 59 -2.24 -16.51 26.67
C ARG A 59 -2.13 -18.02 26.53
N TYR A 60 -2.62 -18.56 25.41
CA TYR A 60 -2.65 -20.00 25.14
C TYR A 60 -1.60 -20.44 24.11
N TRP A 61 -0.54 -19.67 23.91
CA TRP A 61 0.46 -19.89 22.85
C TRP A 61 0.99 -21.32 22.82
N LYS A 62 1.33 -21.89 23.97
CA LYS A 62 1.86 -23.27 24.08
C LYS A 62 0.92 -24.33 23.49
N PHE A 63 -0.37 -24.07 23.43
CA PHE A 63 -1.36 -24.98 22.85
C PHE A 63 -1.42 -24.86 21.32
N PHE A 64 -1.32 -23.64 20.78
CA PHE A 64 -1.48 -23.37 19.35
C PHE A 64 -0.17 -23.28 18.56
N GLU A 65 0.98 -23.25 19.24
CA GLU A 65 2.29 -23.00 18.62
C GLU A 65 2.58 -23.92 17.43
N GLN A 66 2.34 -25.23 17.58
CA GLN A 66 2.60 -26.21 16.53
C GLN A 66 1.65 -26.05 15.34
N ASP A 67 0.35 -25.83 15.60
CA ASP A 67 -0.65 -25.67 14.54
C ASP A 67 -0.43 -24.38 13.74
N ILE A 68 -0.17 -23.26 14.44
CA ILE A 68 0.13 -21.98 13.81
C ILE A 68 1.43 -22.11 12.99
N MET A 69 2.45 -22.77 13.54
CA MET A 69 3.69 -23.02 12.80
C MET A 69 3.44 -23.81 11.52
N ALA A 70 2.67 -24.90 11.59
CA ALA A 70 2.36 -25.73 10.42
C ALA A 70 1.62 -24.93 9.35
N ILE A 71 0.58 -24.18 9.71
CA ILE A 71 -0.22 -23.38 8.78
C ILE A 71 0.62 -22.28 8.13
N VAL A 72 1.41 -21.55 8.92
CA VAL A 72 2.24 -20.46 8.40
C VAL A 72 3.34 -21.00 7.50
N THR A 73 4.00 -22.09 7.89
CA THR A 73 5.05 -22.72 7.08
C THR A 73 4.48 -23.22 5.75
N GLU A 74 3.32 -23.89 5.77
CA GLU A 74 2.64 -24.35 4.56
C GLU A 74 2.32 -23.18 3.62
N PHE A 75 1.83 -22.06 4.14
CA PHE A 75 1.60 -20.87 3.31
C PHE A 75 2.90 -20.35 2.68
N PHE A 76 4.00 -20.25 3.43
CA PHE A 76 5.28 -19.77 2.87
C PHE A 76 5.90 -20.77 1.88
N SER A 77 5.51 -22.04 1.91
CA SER A 77 5.90 -23.05 0.94
C SER A 77 5.03 -23.05 -0.33
N SER A 78 3.72 -22.96 -0.20
CA SER A 78 2.77 -23.12 -1.32
C SER A 78 2.19 -21.80 -1.86
N GLY A 79 2.17 -20.75 -1.06
CA GLY A 79 1.46 -19.49 -1.34
C GLY A 79 -0.07 -19.62 -1.25
N VAL A 80 -0.59 -20.71 -0.69
CA VAL A 80 -2.02 -21.01 -0.64
C VAL A 80 -2.52 -20.97 0.80
N PHE A 81 -3.68 -20.33 1.00
CA PHE A 81 -4.38 -20.38 2.28
C PHE A 81 -5.32 -21.59 2.33
N PRO A 82 -5.45 -22.26 3.49
CA PRO A 82 -6.56 -23.18 3.71
C PRO A 82 -7.90 -22.45 3.55
N SER A 83 -8.91 -23.16 3.04
CA SER A 83 -10.24 -22.59 2.82
C SER A 83 -10.80 -21.97 4.10
N GLY A 84 -11.32 -20.74 4.00
CA GLY A 84 -11.86 -19.98 5.13
C GLY A 84 -10.84 -19.19 5.96
N CYS A 85 -9.53 -19.39 5.78
CA CYS A 85 -8.51 -18.69 6.58
C CYS A 85 -8.26 -17.23 6.18
N ASN A 86 -8.72 -16.79 4.99
CA ASN A 86 -8.59 -15.42 4.48
C ASN A 86 -9.95 -14.71 4.34
N PHE A 87 -10.83 -14.95 5.31
CA PHE A 87 -12.11 -14.27 5.42
C PHE A 87 -12.00 -13.05 6.36
N SER A 88 -12.73 -11.97 6.05
CA SER A 88 -12.74 -10.75 6.86
C SER A 88 -14.12 -10.11 6.92
N PHE A 89 -14.46 -9.53 8.06
CA PHE A 89 -15.63 -8.67 8.16
C PHE A 89 -15.30 -7.24 7.74
N ILE A 90 -16.20 -6.58 7.02
CA ILE A 90 -16.10 -5.17 6.69
C ILE A 90 -17.01 -4.41 7.67
N ALA A 91 -16.39 -3.79 8.66
CA ALA A 91 -17.07 -2.91 9.61
C ALA A 91 -17.12 -1.48 9.06
N LEU A 92 -18.30 -0.86 9.11
CA LEU A 92 -18.50 0.51 8.64
C LEU A 92 -18.32 1.49 9.81
N ILE A 93 -17.23 2.27 9.81
CA ILE A 93 -16.98 3.31 10.81
C ILE A 93 -17.47 4.66 10.29
N LEU A 94 -18.18 5.42 11.11
CA LEU A 94 -18.64 6.75 10.77
C LEU A 94 -17.46 7.69 10.52
N LYS A 95 -17.41 8.35 9.35
CA LYS A 95 -16.49 9.47 9.09
C LYS A 95 -17.04 10.78 9.63
N ILE A 96 -18.36 10.93 9.59
CA ILE A 96 -19.09 12.12 10.03
C ILE A 96 -20.24 11.75 10.96
N GLN A 97 -20.68 12.73 11.74
CA GLN A 97 -21.89 12.62 12.56
C GLN A 97 -23.12 12.52 11.64
N ASP A 98 -24.11 11.71 12.02
CA ASP A 98 -25.35 11.48 11.27
C ASP A 98 -25.15 11.03 9.82
N ALA A 99 -24.25 10.07 9.59
CA ALA A 99 -24.02 9.45 8.28
C ALA A 99 -25.31 8.91 7.65
N LYS A 100 -25.58 9.30 6.40
CA LYS A 100 -26.80 8.91 5.66
C LYS A 100 -26.50 8.07 4.43
N VAL A 101 -25.31 8.22 3.86
CA VAL A 101 -24.91 7.53 2.63
C VAL A 101 -23.64 6.71 2.86
N VAL A 102 -23.40 5.70 2.02
CA VAL A 102 -22.25 4.78 2.16
C VAL A 102 -20.90 5.52 2.14
N TYR A 103 -20.82 6.66 1.46
CA TYR A 103 -19.61 7.49 1.38
C TYR A 103 -19.22 8.14 2.73
N ASP A 104 -20.18 8.30 3.64
CA ASP A 104 -19.99 8.83 4.98
C ASP A 104 -19.35 7.80 5.92
N PHE A 105 -19.13 6.57 5.44
CA PHE A 105 -18.49 5.50 6.19
C PHE A 105 -17.07 5.23 5.68
N CYS A 106 -16.21 4.81 6.60
CA CYS A 106 -14.89 4.26 6.35
C CYS A 106 -14.96 2.74 6.57
N PRO A 107 -14.85 1.92 5.51
CA PRO A 107 -14.86 0.47 5.65
C PRO A 107 -13.53 -0.03 6.23
N ILE A 108 -13.56 -0.67 7.39
CA ILE A 108 -12.39 -1.34 7.98
C ILE A 108 -12.55 -2.85 7.89
N SER A 109 -11.50 -3.53 7.44
CA SER A 109 -11.45 -4.99 7.41
C SER A 109 -11.00 -5.52 8.76
N LEU A 110 -11.90 -6.21 9.47
CA LEU A 110 -11.58 -7.07 10.59
C LEU A 110 -11.08 -8.41 10.04
N ILE A 111 -9.76 -8.52 9.94
CA ILE A 111 -9.07 -9.66 9.34
C ILE A 111 -8.90 -10.81 10.36
N GLY A 112 -9.06 -12.05 9.90
CA GLY A 112 -8.79 -13.24 10.70
C GLY A 112 -7.34 -13.31 11.20
N SER A 113 -7.13 -13.93 12.35
CA SER A 113 -5.85 -13.89 13.06
C SER A 113 -4.73 -14.61 12.31
N LEU A 114 -5.02 -15.76 11.69
CA LEU A 114 -4.03 -16.52 10.91
C LEU A 114 -3.54 -15.73 9.70
N TYR A 115 -4.46 -15.16 8.91
CA TYR A 115 -4.11 -14.27 7.79
C TYR A 115 -3.26 -13.09 8.27
N LYS A 116 -3.67 -12.45 9.39
CA LYS A 116 -2.94 -11.32 9.96
C LYS A 116 -1.53 -11.67 10.40
N ILE A 117 -1.28 -12.86 10.94
CA ILE A 117 0.06 -13.32 11.29
C ILE A 117 0.93 -13.38 10.03
N ILE A 118 0.43 -14.00 8.97
CA ILE A 118 1.14 -14.13 7.70
C ILE A 118 1.44 -12.76 7.08
N THR A 119 0.44 -11.88 6.96
CA THR A 119 0.67 -10.55 6.39
C THR A 119 1.51 -9.65 7.28
N LYS A 120 1.49 -9.85 8.60
CA LYS A 120 2.41 -9.18 9.52
C LYS A 120 3.87 -9.60 9.26
N ILE A 121 4.14 -10.89 9.01
CA ILE A 121 5.47 -11.37 8.64
C ILE A 121 5.91 -10.75 7.31
N LEU A 122 5.07 -10.82 6.27
CA LEU A 122 5.36 -10.20 4.98
C LEU A 122 5.62 -8.70 5.10
N SER A 123 4.80 -7.97 5.88
CA SER A 123 4.98 -6.53 6.10
C SER A 123 6.30 -6.19 6.78
N LYS A 124 6.74 -7.01 7.75
CA LYS A 124 8.02 -6.82 8.43
C LYS A 124 9.18 -7.01 7.48
N ARG A 125 9.16 -8.09 6.70
CA ARG A 125 10.19 -8.35 5.68
C ARG A 125 10.25 -7.21 4.67
N LEU A 126 9.09 -6.79 4.15
CA LEU A 126 9.02 -5.68 3.19
C LEU A 126 9.50 -4.35 3.77
N SER A 127 9.26 -4.10 5.07
CA SER A 127 9.74 -2.88 5.73
C SER A 127 11.26 -2.73 5.77
N LEU A 128 12.01 -3.83 5.65
CA LEU A 128 13.48 -3.81 5.63
C LEU A 128 14.06 -3.28 4.33
N VAL A 129 13.30 -3.36 3.23
CA VAL A 129 13.78 -3.00 1.89
C VAL A 129 13.04 -1.81 1.30
N ILE A 130 11.91 -1.40 1.90
CA ILE A 130 11.02 -0.41 1.30
C ILE A 130 11.68 0.96 1.08
N SER A 131 12.60 1.36 1.97
CA SER A 131 13.34 2.62 1.87
C SER A 131 14.22 2.69 0.62
N ASP A 132 14.70 1.54 0.16
CA ASP A 132 15.60 1.44 -0.99
C ASP A 132 14.81 1.45 -2.30
N LEU A 133 13.51 1.11 -2.24
CA LEU A 133 12.61 1.07 -3.39
C LEU A 133 11.89 2.40 -3.62
N ILE A 134 11.51 3.09 -2.54
CA ILE A 134 10.65 4.27 -2.57
C ILE A 134 11.45 5.57 -2.46
N THR A 135 11.30 6.46 -3.44
CA THR A 135 11.93 7.79 -3.46
C THR A 135 11.44 8.67 -2.30
N ASP A 136 12.22 9.69 -1.93
CA ASP A 136 11.93 10.60 -0.81
C ASP A 136 10.67 11.48 -0.98
N VAL A 137 10.02 11.41 -2.14
CA VAL A 137 8.74 12.09 -2.38
C VAL A 137 7.58 11.52 -1.56
N GLN A 138 7.68 10.28 -1.07
CA GLN A 138 6.64 9.64 -0.25
C GLN A 138 6.97 9.78 1.24
N SER A 139 6.20 10.59 1.97
CA SER A 139 6.46 10.83 3.39
C SER A 139 5.75 9.85 4.33
N ALA A 140 4.84 9.02 3.83
CA ALA A 140 4.06 8.07 4.65
C ALA A 140 4.61 6.63 4.59
N PHE A 141 4.42 5.87 5.67
CA PHE A 141 4.70 4.43 5.80
C PHE A 141 6.15 3.96 5.55
N VAL A 142 7.09 4.91 5.43
CA VAL A 142 8.53 4.63 5.36
C VAL A 142 9.17 5.06 6.68
N THR A 143 10.02 4.19 7.24
CA THR A 143 10.72 4.46 8.50
C THR A 143 11.55 5.74 8.39
N ASN A 144 11.60 6.53 9.47
CA ASN A 144 12.31 7.81 9.56
C ASN A 144 11.74 8.96 8.70
N ARG A 145 10.55 8.81 8.11
CA ARG A 145 9.80 9.91 7.48
C ARG A 145 8.64 10.36 8.39
N GLN A 146 8.42 11.67 8.49
CA GLN A 146 7.43 12.27 9.39
C GLN A 146 6.21 12.79 8.63
N ILE A 147 5.05 12.79 9.30
CA ILE A 147 3.79 13.31 8.74
C ILE A 147 3.87 14.79 8.35
N LEU A 148 4.72 15.56 9.03
CA LEU A 148 4.87 17.00 8.78
C LEU A 148 5.85 17.32 7.66
N ASP A 149 6.64 16.36 7.16
CA ASP A 149 7.68 16.62 6.16
C ASP A 149 7.06 17.18 4.87
N GLY A 150 6.04 16.52 4.32
CA GLY A 150 5.34 16.95 3.10
C GLY A 150 4.73 18.36 3.24
N PRO A 151 3.84 18.61 4.22
CA PRO A 151 3.28 19.94 4.46
C PRO A 151 4.33 21.03 4.70
N PHE A 152 5.42 20.71 5.42
CA PHE A 152 6.51 21.64 5.68
C PHE A 152 7.24 22.03 4.38
N ILE A 153 7.64 21.04 3.57
CA ILE A 153 8.26 21.28 2.26
C ILE A 153 7.34 22.13 1.37
N LEU A 154 6.04 21.83 1.35
CA LEU A 154 5.06 22.56 0.56
C LEU A 154 4.93 24.02 0.98
N ASN A 155 4.92 24.28 2.29
CA ASN A 155 4.83 25.62 2.85
C ASN A 155 6.08 26.46 2.52
N GLU A 156 7.27 25.87 2.67
CA GLU A 156 8.54 26.52 2.30
C GLU A 156 8.62 26.80 0.81
N LEU A 157 8.20 25.85 -0.03
CA LEU A 157 8.18 26.01 -1.49
C LEU A 157 7.24 27.15 -1.90
N LEU A 158 6.06 27.23 -1.30
CA LEU A 158 5.09 28.30 -1.56
C LEU A 158 5.61 29.68 -1.13
N SER A 159 6.25 29.76 0.04
CA SER A 159 6.91 30.98 0.53
C SER A 159 8.02 31.43 -0.42
N TRP A 160 8.87 30.50 -0.85
CA TRP A 160 9.97 30.74 -1.78
C TRP A 160 9.46 31.24 -3.13
N CYS A 161 8.43 30.62 -3.71
CA CYS A 161 7.82 31.08 -4.96
C CYS A 161 7.28 32.51 -4.86
N LYS A 162 6.63 32.85 -3.75
CA LYS A 162 6.15 34.22 -3.50
C LYS A 162 7.32 35.21 -3.44
N HIS A 163 8.37 34.88 -2.69
CA HIS A 163 9.56 35.74 -2.57
C HIS A 163 10.27 35.94 -3.91
N LYS A 164 10.38 34.89 -4.73
CA LYS A 164 10.97 34.94 -6.08
C LYS A 164 10.02 35.50 -7.14
N LYS A 165 8.78 35.84 -6.79
CA LYS A 165 7.71 36.27 -7.71
C LYS A 165 7.50 35.29 -8.88
N MET A 166 7.69 34.00 -8.63
CA MET A 166 7.48 32.94 -9.61
C MET A 166 6.01 32.56 -9.66
N LYS A 167 5.47 32.43 -10.88
CA LYS A 167 4.15 31.83 -11.07
C LYS A 167 4.29 30.32 -10.94
N ALA A 168 3.53 29.73 -10.02
CA ALA A 168 3.55 28.31 -9.71
C ALA A 168 2.13 27.76 -9.63
N MET A 169 1.97 26.50 -10.00
CA MET A 169 0.77 25.71 -9.85
C MET A 169 0.98 24.70 -8.72
N PHE A 170 -0.02 24.59 -7.86
CA PHE A 170 -0.12 23.52 -6.86
C PHE A 170 -1.44 22.80 -7.11
N PHE A 171 -1.37 21.52 -7.44
CA PHE A 171 -2.52 20.70 -7.81
C PHE A 171 -2.60 19.49 -6.90
N LYS A 172 -3.58 19.49 -5.99
CA LYS A 172 -3.87 18.35 -5.13
C LYS A 172 -4.77 17.37 -5.87
N VAL A 173 -4.37 16.10 -5.89
CA VAL A 173 -5.16 14.97 -6.37
C VAL A 173 -5.63 14.17 -5.17
N ASP A 174 -6.93 13.86 -5.14
CA ASP A 174 -7.55 12.98 -4.18
C ASP A 174 -8.05 11.74 -4.92
N PHE A 175 -7.65 10.55 -4.45
CA PHE A 175 -8.01 9.29 -5.08
C PHE A 175 -9.29 8.74 -4.44
N GLU A 176 -10.35 8.63 -5.24
CA GLU A 176 -11.58 7.98 -4.76
C GLU A 176 -11.29 6.51 -4.40
N LYS A 177 -11.44 6.19 -3.12
CA LYS A 177 -11.27 4.84 -2.56
C LYS A 177 -9.94 4.21 -3.00
N ALA A 178 -8.83 4.93 -2.79
CA ALA A 178 -7.51 4.59 -3.30
C ALA A 178 -7.13 3.11 -3.09
N PHE A 179 -7.30 2.61 -1.86
CA PHE A 179 -7.01 1.21 -1.52
C PHE A 179 -7.95 0.23 -2.23
N ASP A 180 -9.26 0.51 -2.30
CA ASP A 180 -10.26 -0.40 -2.89
C ASP A 180 -10.18 -0.46 -4.42
N SER A 181 -9.54 0.55 -5.03
CA SER A 181 -9.44 0.71 -6.48
C SER A 181 -8.24 0.02 -7.11
N ILE A 182 -7.26 -0.45 -6.32
CA ILE A 182 -6.04 -1.10 -6.83
C ILE A 182 -6.38 -2.40 -7.57
N ARG A 183 -6.05 -2.48 -8.86
CA ARG A 183 -6.17 -3.74 -9.60
C ARG A 183 -4.98 -4.65 -9.30
N TRP A 184 -5.26 -5.93 -9.07
CA TRP A 184 -4.23 -6.90 -8.66
C TRP A 184 -3.27 -7.28 -9.79
N ASP A 185 -3.73 -7.24 -11.04
CA ASP A 185 -2.87 -7.43 -12.22
C ASP A 185 -1.82 -6.33 -12.32
N TYR A 186 -2.24 -5.06 -12.16
CA TYR A 186 -1.34 -3.91 -12.16
C TYR A 186 -0.37 -3.94 -10.98
N LEU A 187 -0.84 -4.32 -9.78
CA LEU A 187 0.01 -4.49 -8.61
C LEU A 187 1.10 -5.55 -8.85
N ASP A 188 0.75 -6.70 -9.46
CA ASP A 188 1.74 -7.73 -9.82
C ASP A 188 2.79 -7.20 -10.80
N ASP A 189 2.35 -6.46 -11.83
CA ASP A 189 3.24 -5.82 -12.80
C ASP A 189 4.21 -4.83 -12.11
N VAL A 190 3.71 -4.01 -11.18
CA VAL A 190 4.53 -3.06 -10.38
C VAL A 190 5.54 -3.78 -9.50
N VAL A 191 5.10 -4.79 -8.75
CA VAL A 191 5.96 -5.57 -7.85
C VAL A 191 7.03 -6.32 -8.66
N MET A 192 6.70 -6.82 -9.84
CA MET A 192 7.68 -7.40 -10.77
C MET A 192 8.73 -6.38 -11.22
N MET A 193 8.35 -5.13 -11.49
CA MET A 193 9.28 -4.08 -11.90
C MET A 193 10.29 -3.70 -10.82
N PHE A 194 9.88 -3.70 -9.55
CA PHE A 194 10.81 -3.57 -8.41
C PHE A 194 11.73 -4.78 -8.21
N GLY A 195 11.54 -5.85 -8.99
CA GLY A 195 12.44 -6.99 -9.02
C GLY A 195 12.10 -8.09 -8.02
N PHE A 196 10.90 -8.11 -7.45
CA PHE A 196 10.48 -9.23 -6.61
C PHE A 196 10.32 -10.51 -7.45
N ASP A 197 10.82 -11.63 -6.93
CA ASP A 197 10.81 -12.89 -7.65
C ASP A 197 9.43 -13.57 -7.61
N ILE A 198 9.28 -14.66 -8.37
CA ILE A 198 8.00 -15.36 -8.54
C ILE A 198 7.42 -15.87 -7.22
N LYS A 199 8.29 -16.24 -6.26
CA LYS A 199 7.86 -16.81 -4.97
C LYS A 199 7.21 -15.74 -4.11
N TRP A 200 7.86 -14.59 -3.91
CA TRP A 200 7.26 -13.45 -3.21
C TRP A 200 5.94 -13.01 -3.85
N ARG A 201 5.93 -12.83 -5.18
CA ARG A 201 4.71 -12.49 -5.92
C ARG A 201 3.61 -13.54 -5.74
N GLY A 202 3.98 -14.81 -5.69
CA GLY A 202 3.09 -15.93 -5.36
C GLY A 202 2.41 -15.74 -4.00
N TRP A 203 3.17 -15.38 -2.95
CA TRP A 203 2.61 -15.07 -1.63
C TRP A 203 1.64 -13.88 -1.66
N ILE A 204 2.00 -12.78 -2.34
CA ILE A 204 1.11 -11.63 -2.51
C ILE A 204 -0.17 -12.05 -3.26
N SER A 205 -0.03 -12.80 -4.35
CA SER A 205 -1.16 -13.31 -5.14
C SER A 205 -2.07 -14.20 -4.29
N GLY A 206 -1.49 -15.07 -3.46
CA GLY A 206 -2.19 -15.90 -2.50
C GLY A 206 -3.04 -15.09 -1.52
N CYS A 207 -2.46 -14.05 -0.92
CA CYS A 207 -3.17 -13.13 -0.01
C CYS A 207 -4.33 -12.40 -0.68
N LEU A 208 -4.17 -11.98 -1.94
CA LEU A 208 -5.19 -11.21 -2.64
C LEU A 208 -6.31 -12.10 -3.17
N LYS A 209 -5.98 -13.15 -3.95
CA LYS A 209 -6.96 -13.97 -4.67
C LYS A 209 -7.84 -14.83 -3.76
N SER A 210 -7.34 -15.22 -2.60
CA SER A 210 -8.10 -15.99 -1.61
C SER A 210 -8.97 -15.10 -0.70
N ALA A 211 -8.93 -13.78 -0.85
CA ALA A 211 -9.65 -12.87 0.01
C ALA A 211 -11.17 -12.98 -0.19
N MET A 212 -11.87 -13.25 0.90
CA MET A 212 -13.33 -13.21 0.98
C MET A 212 -13.78 -12.29 2.12
N GLY A 213 -15.01 -11.79 2.06
CA GLY A 213 -15.55 -10.99 3.14
C GLY A 213 -17.06 -10.86 3.17
N SER A 214 -17.56 -10.27 4.25
CA SER A 214 -18.96 -9.89 4.45
C SER A 214 -19.04 -8.52 5.10
N VAL A 215 -20.05 -7.73 4.76
CA VAL A 215 -20.29 -6.44 5.41
C VAL A 215 -21.03 -6.68 6.72
N LEU A 216 -20.65 -5.99 7.79
CA LEU A 216 -21.41 -6.00 9.04
C LEU A 216 -22.49 -4.93 8.99
N VAL A 217 -23.76 -5.37 9.05
CA VAL A 217 -24.93 -4.50 9.16
C VAL A 217 -25.54 -4.72 10.54
N ASN A 218 -25.51 -3.68 11.39
CA ASN A 218 -25.97 -3.76 12.79
C ASN A 218 -25.32 -4.92 13.56
N GLY A 219 -24.03 -5.17 13.33
CA GLY A 219 -23.27 -6.25 13.96
C GLY A 219 -23.46 -7.64 13.35
N ASN A 220 -24.36 -7.81 12.36
CA ASN A 220 -24.61 -9.09 11.71
C ASN A 220 -23.93 -9.14 10.32
N PRO A 221 -23.25 -10.24 9.97
CA PRO A 221 -22.64 -10.38 8.64
C PRO A 221 -23.70 -10.59 7.55
N THR A 222 -23.49 -9.93 6.41
CA THR A 222 -24.22 -10.20 5.17
C THR A 222 -23.78 -11.53 4.52
N THR A 223 -24.31 -11.83 3.34
CA THR A 223 -23.78 -12.90 2.48
C THR A 223 -22.32 -12.65 2.13
N GLU A 224 -21.54 -13.73 2.10
CA GLU A 224 -20.13 -13.70 1.74
C GLU A 224 -19.93 -13.38 0.25
N PHE A 225 -18.87 -12.66 -0.05
CA PHE A 225 -18.43 -12.39 -1.41
C PHE A 225 -16.91 -12.41 -1.52
N GLN A 226 -16.43 -12.69 -2.73
CA GLN A 226 -15.00 -12.69 -3.06
C GLN A 226 -14.56 -11.29 -3.50
N PHE A 227 -13.40 -10.86 -3.01
CA PHE A 227 -12.77 -9.65 -3.53
C PHE A 227 -12.14 -9.92 -4.90
N HIS A 228 -12.16 -8.93 -5.78
CA HIS A 228 -11.57 -9.03 -7.13
C HIS A 228 -10.53 -7.94 -7.41
N LYS A 229 -10.47 -6.94 -6.53
CA LYS A 229 -9.55 -5.81 -6.55
C LYS A 229 -9.48 -5.20 -5.15
N GLY A 230 -8.54 -4.30 -4.97
CA GLY A 230 -8.36 -3.52 -3.77
C GLY A 230 -7.44 -4.16 -2.74
N LEU A 231 -7.09 -3.38 -1.73
CA LEU A 231 -6.24 -3.75 -0.60
C LEU A 231 -7.03 -3.57 0.70
N LYS A 232 -6.92 -4.52 1.63
CA LYS A 232 -7.72 -4.54 2.86
C LYS A 232 -7.29 -3.43 3.82
N GLN A 233 -8.17 -2.48 4.10
CA GLN A 233 -7.92 -1.48 5.15
C GLN A 233 -7.84 -2.15 6.52
N GLY A 234 -6.73 -1.97 7.23
CA GLY A 234 -6.45 -2.64 8.51
C GLY A 234 -5.51 -3.86 8.40
N ASP A 235 -5.15 -4.27 7.18
CA ASP A 235 -4.10 -5.27 6.93
C ASP A 235 -2.70 -4.64 7.02
N PRO A 236 -1.77 -5.16 7.84
CA PRO A 236 -0.42 -4.61 7.96
C PRO A 236 0.38 -4.58 6.66
N LEU A 237 0.09 -5.44 5.68
CA LEU A 237 0.80 -5.48 4.41
C LEU A 237 0.29 -4.42 3.40
N SER A 238 -0.99 -4.08 3.48
CA SER A 238 -1.66 -3.23 2.48
C SER A 238 -1.02 -1.85 2.30
N PRO A 239 -0.60 -1.11 3.34
CA PRO A 239 0.08 0.18 3.17
C PRO A 239 1.36 0.09 2.33
N PHE A 240 2.16 -0.96 2.50
CA PHE A 240 3.41 -1.14 1.76
C PHE A 240 3.16 -1.43 0.27
N LEU A 241 2.17 -2.29 -0.02
CA LEU A 241 1.77 -2.56 -1.39
C LEU A 241 1.21 -1.30 -2.07
N PHE A 242 0.47 -0.49 -1.32
CA PHE A 242 -0.06 0.77 -1.83
C PHE A 242 1.05 1.76 -2.19
N ILE A 243 2.06 1.94 -1.31
CA ILE A 243 3.14 2.89 -1.61
C ILE A 243 4.00 2.45 -2.80
N LEU A 244 4.21 1.15 -3.02
CA LEU A 244 4.86 0.64 -4.24
C LEU A 244 4.07 1.02 -5.50
N VAL A 245 2.73 0.93 -5.44
CA VAL A 245 1.87 1.37 -6.54
C VAL A 245 1.98 2.88 -6.74
N THR A 246 1.95 3.69 -5.68
CA THR A 246 2.11 5.14 -5.82
C THR A 246 3.50 5.55 -6.33
N GLU A 247 4.54 4.79 -6.02
CA GLU A 247 5.88 5.02 -6.55
C GLU A 247 5.91 4.83 -8.07
N SER A 248 5.17 3.86 -8.61
CA SER A 248 5.02 3.72 -10.07
C SER A 248 4.41 4.97 -10.73
N LEU A 249 3.52 5.68 -10.02
CA LEU A 249 2.96 6.95 -10.47
C LEU A 249 4.02 8.07 -10.42
N HIS A 250 4.83 8.13 -9.35
CA HIS A 250 5.97 9.05 -9.29
C HIS A 250 6.94 8.84 -10.46
N LEU A 251 7.35 7.60 -10.70
CA LEU A 251 8.26 7.25 -11.80
C LEU A 251 7.66 7.58 -13.17
N SER A 252 6.36 7.34 -13.36
CA SER A 252 5.66 7.73 -14.58
C SER A 252 5.63 9.25 -14.75
N PHE A 253 5.39 10.01 -13.68
CA PHE A 253 5.41 11.47 -13.73
C PHE A 253 6.81 12.04 -13.99
N ARG A 254 7.86 11.38 -13.47
CA ARG A 254 9.25 11.73 -13.79
C ARG A 254 9.53 11.64 -15.28
N ARG A 255 9.05 10.59 -15.96
CA ARG A 255 9.16 10.47 -17.43
C ARG A 255 8.47 11.61 -18.17
N VAL A 256 7.32 12.09 -17.66
CA VAL A 256 6.63 13.28 -18.22
C VAL A 256 7.49 14.54 -18.08
N MET A 257 8.23 14.68 -16.98
CA MET A 257 9.19 15.77 -16.81
C MET A 257 10.39 15.65 -17.74
N ASP A 258 10.97 14.45 -17.84
CA ASP A 258 12.14 14.18 -18.68
C ASP A 258 11.81 14.41 -20.17
N ALA A 259 10.56 14.14 -20.57
CA ALA A 259 10.04 14.46 -21.91
C ALA A 259 9.71 15.95 -22.11
N GLY A 260 9.92 16.81 -21.12
CA GLY A 260 9.61 18.25 -21.19
C GLY A 260 8.11 18.56 -21.30
N LEU A 261 7.23 17.61 -20.93
CA LEU A 261 5.78 17.81 -20.95
C LEU A 261 5.27 18.52 -19.68
N PHE A 262 6.03 18.42 -18.60
CA PHE A 262 5.76 19.10 -17.33
C PHE A 262 7.06 19.67 -16.76
N SER A 263 6.99 20.84 -16.12
CA SER A 263 8.15 21.47 -15.50
C SER A 263 7.87 21.71 -14.02
N GLY A 264 8.57 20.98 -13.17
CA GLY A 264 8.57 21.20 -11.73
C GLY A 264 9.15 22.55 -11.32
N ILE A 265 9.18 22.82 -10.02
CA ILE A 265 9.82 24.02 -9.48
C ILE A 265 11.28 23.70 -9.15
N SER A 266 12.19 24.27 -9.93
CA SER A 266 13.62 24.22 -9.66
C SER A 266 13.96 25.23 -8.57
N ILE A 267 14.42 24.74 -7.41
CA ILE A 267 14.89 25.57 -6.30
C ILE A 267 16.35 25.98 -6.57
N ASN A 268 17.14 25.05 -7.11
CA ASN A 268 18.52 25.23 -7.52
C ASN A 268 18.87 24.23 -8.65
N ASN A 269 20.13 24.22 -9.09
CA ASN A 269 20.58 23.36 -10.19
C ASN A 269 20.46 21.85 -9.92
N SER A 270 20.27 21.42 -8.67
CA SER A 270 20.22 20.00 -8.29
C SER A 270 18.86 19.52 -7.78
N LEU A 271 17.98 20.42 -7.35
CA LEU A 271 16.69 20.10 -6.73
C LEU A 271 15.54 20.71 -7.50
N THR A 272 14.73 19.82 -8.09
CA THR A 272 13.45 20.16 -8.69
C THR A 272 12.35 19.42 -7.96
N ILE A 273 11.39 20.14 -7.42
CA ILE A 273 10.21 19.56 -6.77
C ILE A 273 9.05 19.58 -7.75
N SER A 274 8.46 18.42 -7.99
CA SER A 274 7.36 18.25 -8.94
C SER A 274 6.16 17.52 -8.38
N ASN A 275 6.38 16.66 -7.39
CA ASN A 275 5.32 15.99 -6.67
C ASN A 275 5.75 15.58 -5.26
N LEU A 276 4.77 15.55 -4.35
CA LEU A 276 4.88 15.07 -2.98
C LEU A 276 3.70 14.15 -2.69
N PHE A 277 3.96 13.04 -2.00
CA PHE A 277 2.97 12.04 -1.63
C PHE A 277 2.91 11.92 -0.12
N TYR A 278 1.69 11.76 0.38
CA TYR A 278 1.41 11.28 1.71
C TYR A 278 0.34 10.21 1.63
N ALA A 279 0.77 8.95 1.55
CA ALA A 279 -0.14 7.84 1.23
C ALA A 279 -0.94 8.13 -0.04
N ASP A 280 -2.26 8.30 0.06
CA ASP A 280 -3.21 8.59 -1.03
C ASP A 280 -3.33 10.08 -1.36
N ASP A 281 -2.89 10.99 -0.49
CA ASP A 281 -2.82 12.42 -0.81
C ASP A 281 -1.61 12.71 -1.71
N VAL A 282 -1.86 13.25 -2.91
CA VAL A 282 -0.79 13.62 -3.85
C VAL A 282 -0.89 15.09 -4.21
N VAL A 283 0.23 15.80 -4.14
CA VAL A 283 0.32 17.19 -4.59
C VAL A 283 1.34 17.28 -5.70
N PHE A 284 0.89 17.68 -6.89
CA PHE A 284 1.74 18.04 -8.01
C PHE A 284 2.06 19.53 -7.96
N VAL A 285 3.31 19.87 -8.22
CA VAL A 285 3.80 21.25 -8.17
C VAL A 285 4.56 21.56 -9.45
N GLY A 286 4.21 22.65 -10.11
CA GLY A 286 4.80 23.01 -11.39
C GLY A 286 4.99 24.50 -11.55
N SER A 287 5.93 24.87 -12.42
CA SER A 287 6.04 26.26 -12.88
C SER A 287 4.86 26.59 -13.81
N TRP A 288 4.29 27.78 -13.64
CA TRP A 288 3.19 28.27 -14.45
C TRP A 288 3.72 29.25 -15.51
N GLY A 289 3.83 28.79 -16.76
CA GLY A 289 4.38 29.56 -17.88
C GLY A 289 3.82 29.11 -19.25
N LEU A 290 4.05 29.96 -20.27
CA LEU A 290 3.46 29.96 -21.63
C LEU A 290 3.47 28.64 -22.43
N ALA A 291 4.18 27.60 -21.99
CA ALA A 291 4.15 26.28 -22.64
C ALA A 291 2.76 25.61 -22.56
N PHE A 292 1.94 25.95 -21.55
CA PHE A 292 0.54 25.51 -21.49
C PHE A 292 -0.36 26.21 -22.52
N GLU A 293 0.01 27.41 -22.99
CA GLU A 293 -0.73 28.12 -24.05
C GLU A 293 -0.32 27.68 -25.46
N GLN A 294 0.93 27.23 -25.66
CA GLN A 294 1.42 26.78 -26.98
C GLN A 294 1.01 25.36 -27.38
N LYS A 295 0.53 24.51 -26.45
CA LYS A 295 0.09 23.14 -26.77
C LYS A 295 -1.42 23.00 -27.04
N ARG A 296 -2.15 24.12 -27.19
CA ARG A 296 -3.58 24.14 -27.59
C ARG A 296 -3.83 24.37 -29.08
N LEU A 297 -2.80 24.30 -29.92
CA LEU A 297 -2.92 24.43 -31.37
C LEU A 297 -2.05 23.40 -32.09
N ILE A 298 -2.45 22.13 -32.05
CA ILE A 298 -2.42 21.18 -33.19
C ILE A 298 -3.60 20.22 -33.02
#